data_AF-A0A376TH58-F1
#
_entry.id   AF-A0A376TH58-F1
#
_cell.length_a   1.000
_cell.length_b   1.000
_cell.length_c   1.000
_cell.angle_alpha   90.00
_cell.angle_beta   90.00
_cell.angle_gamma   90.00
#
_symmetry.space_group_name_H-M   'P 1'
#
loop_
_entity.id
_entity.type
_entity.pdbx_description
1 polymer ?
#
loop_
_entity_poly.entity_id
_entity_poly.type
_entity_poly.pdbx_seq_one_letter_code
_entity_poly.pdbx_strand_id
1 'polypeptide(L)'
;MIWYWRITASIAGWEDENSAKDYAEIKPYTPAWGEQITGVPRQYIESIAREFADTAHKTHGRSMIILGAGVNHWYHMDMNYRGMINMLIFCGCVGQSGGGWAHYVGQEKLRPQTAGCHWPLRSTGTDHRAK
;
A
#
# COMPACT_ATOMS: atom_id res chain seq x y z
N MET A 1 -0.41 -16.83 13.44
CA MET A 1 -0.93 -16.55 14.81
C MET A 1 -0.83 -15.08 15.22
N ILE A 2 0.24 -14.35 14.88
CA ILE A 2 0.39 -12.90 15.22
C ILE A 2 -0.60 -11.97 14.49
N TRP A 3 -1.04 -12.36 13.28
CA TRP A 3 -1.96 -11.57 12.44
C TRP A 3 -3.41 -11.53 12.92
N TYR A 4 -3.96 -12.68 13.36
CA TYR A 4 -5.33 -12.74 13.88
C TYR A 4 -5.46 -11.82 15.10
N TRP A 5 -4.43 -11.78 15.95
CA TRP A 5 -4.41 -10.98 17.17
C TRP A 5 -4.27 -9.47 16.92
N ARG A 6 -3.56 -9.00 15.88
CA ARG A 6 -3.36 -7.56 15.64
C ARG A 6 -4.51 -6.87 14.90
N ILE A 7 -5.18 -7.56 13.98
CA ILE A 7 -6.38 -7.02 13.33
C ILE A 7 -7.57 -7.11 14.29
N THR A 8 -7.74 -8.22 15.01
CA THR A 8 -8.75 -8.26 16.08
C THR A 8 -8.41 -7.31 17.22
N ALA A 9 -7.16 -7.07 17.60
CA ALA A 9 -6.83 -6.07 18.63
C ALA A 9 -7.10 -4.61 18.21
N SER A 10 -7.37 -4.31 16.94
CA SER A 10 -7.93 -3.00 16.54
C SER A 10 -9.45 -2.90 16.73
N ILE A 11 -10.12 -4.06 16.91
CA ILE A 11 -11.58 -4.26 17.00
C ILE A 11 -11.93 -4.91 18.38
N ALA A 12 -10.93 -5.20 19.19
CA ALA A 12 -11.01 -5.80 20.51
C ALA A 12 -9.92 -5.18 21.39
N GLY A 13 -9.46 -3.99 21.01
CA GLY A 13 -8.47 -3.23 21.73
C GLY A 13 -9.17 -2.16 22.53
N TRP A 14 -9.16 -2.36 23.85
CA TRP A 14 -9.51 -1.39 24.88
C TRP A 14 -11.03 -1.21 25.05
N GLU A 15 -11.51 -1.20 26.30
CA GLU A 15 -12.92 -0.90 26.64
C GLU A 15 -13.22 0.58 26.37
N ASP A 16 -13.23 0.96 25.10
CA ASP A 16 -13.64 2.28 24.62
C ASP A 16 -14.99 2.16 23.92
N GLU A 17 -15.90 3.08 24.23
CA GLU A 17 -17.22 3.17 23.62
C GLU A 17 -17.14 3.34 22.10
N ASN A 18 -16.06 3.97 21.61
CA ASN A 18 -15.85 4.22 20.18
C ASN A 18 -15.17 3.05 19.44
N SER A 19 -14.67 2.03 20.14
CA SER A 19 -14.01 0.87 19.54
C SER A 19 -15.04 -0.15 19.04
N ALA A 20 -14.98 -0.55 17.77
CA ALA A 20 -15.92 -1.52 17.21
C ALA A 20 -15.66 -2.88 17.81
N LYS A 21 -16.69 -3.64 18.21
CA LYS A 21 -16.55 -5.03 18.72
C LYS A 21 -16.71 -6.07 17.63
N ASP A 22 -17.35 -5.68 16.53
CA ASP A 22 -17.59 -6.54 15.37
C ASP A 22 -17.49 -5.73 14.07
N TYR A 23 -17.21 -6.41 12.96
CA TYR A 23 -17.13 -5.81 11.62
C TYR A 23 -18.49 -5.26 11.14
N ALA A 24 -19.59 -5.81 11.66
CA ALA A 24 -20.95 -5.40 11.34
C ALA A 24 -21.39 -4.12 12.06
N GLU A 25 -20.68 -3.68 13.11
CA GLU A 25 -21.01 -2.45 13.83
C GLU A 25 -20.66 -1.21 13.00
N ILE A 26 -21.56 -0.23 12.98
CA ILE A 26 -21.33 1.05 12.31
C ILE A 26 -20.52 1.94 13.25
N LYS A 27 -19.19 1.81 13.19
CA LYS A 27 -18.23 2.68 13.87
C LYS A 27 -17.17 3.16 12.89
N PRO A 28 -16.43 4.24 13.19
CA PRO A 28 -15.45 4.78 12.26
C PRO A 28 -14.47 3.71 11.76
N TYR A 29 -14.26 3.66 10.44
CA TYR A 29 -13.35 2.74 9.76
C TYR A 29 -13.72 1.23 9.81
N THR A 30 -14.94 0.86 10.23
CA THR A 30 -15.40 -0.53 10.09
C THR A 30 -15.86 -0.84 8.66
N PRO A 31 -15.91 -2.13 8.26
CA PRO A 31 -16.49 -2.52 6.96
C PRO A 31 -17.94 -2.06 6.80
N ALA A 32 -18.76 -2.13 7.85
CA ALA A 32 -20.14 -1.65 7.81
C ALA A 32 -20.23 -0.12 7.61
N TRP A 33 -19.33 0.65 8.21
CA TRP A 33 -19.22 2.09 7.95
C TRP A 33 -18.71 2.39 6.54
N GLY A 34 -17.71 1.64 6.07
CA GLY A 34 -17.16 1.77 4.72
C GLY A 34 -18.20 1.51 3.62
N GLU A 35 -19.11 0.54 3.84
CA GLU A 35 -20.23 0.26 2.94
C GLU A 35 -21.15 1.48 2.79
N GLN A 36 -21.46 2.19 3.87
CA GLN A 36 -22.30 3.40 3.81
C GLN A 36 -21.66 4.55 3.04
N ILE A 37 -20.34 4.71 3.17
CA ILE A 37 -19.60 5.81 2.51
C ILE A 37 -19.33 5.52 1.03
N THR A 38 -18.94 4.28 0.71
CA THR A 38 -18.46 3.91 -0.63
C THR A 38 -19.50 3.23 -1.49
N GLY A 39 -20.57 2.68 -0.90
CA GLY A 39 -21.54 1.82 -1.58
C GLY A 39 -21.02 0.41 -1.90
N VAL A 40 -19.79 0.07 -1.51
CA VAL A 40 -19.21 -1.27 -1.73
C VAL A 40 -19.69 -2.21 -0.62
N PRO A 41 -20.29 -3.38 -0.94
CA PRO A 41 -20.73 -4.33 0.07
C PRO A 41 -19.59 -4.76 1.01
N ARG A 42 -19.83 -4.75 2.32
CA ARG A 42 -18.85 -5.06 3.38
C ARG A 42 -18.17 -6.41 3.19
N GLN A 43 -18.90 -7.40 2.66
CA GLN A 43 -18.36 -8.74 2.38
C GLN A 43 -17.15 -8.69 1.44
N TYR A 44 -17.15 -7.78 0.46
CA TYR A 44 -16.03 -7.62 -0.46
C TYR A 44 -14.86 -6.90 0.22
N ILE A 45 -15.14 -5.88 1.04
CA ILE A 45 -14.12 -5.17 1.82
C ILE A 45 -13.38 -6.17 2.73
N GLU A 46 -14.11 -7.01 3.45
CA GLU A 46 -13.54 -8.03 4.33
C GLU A 46 -12.79 -9.11 3.57
N SER A 47 -13.37 -9.65 2.49
CA SER A 47 -12.75 -10.74 1.71
C SER A 47 -11.44 -10.28 1.08
N ILE A 48 -11.44 -9.13 0.41
CA ILE A 48 -10.25 -8.58 -0.23
C ILE A 48 -9.18 -8.24 0.81
N ALA A 49 -9.55 -7.63 1.94
CA ALA A 49 -8.60 -7.32 3.00
C ALA A 49 -7.93 -8.58 3.57
N ARG A 50 -8.71 -9.66 3.78
CA ARG A 50 -8.21 -10.95 4.27
C ARG A 50 -7.29 -11.63 3.24
N GLU A 51 -7.71 -11.72 1.99
CA GLU A 51 -6.93 -12.35 0.93
C GLU A 51 -5.63 -11.60 0.63
N PHE A 52 -5.67 -10.27 0.66
CA PHE A 52 -4.48 -9.44 0.46
C PHE A 52 -3.45 -9.68 1.58
N ALA A 53 -3.92 -9.68 2.83
CA ALA A 53 -3.09 -9.93 4.00
C ALA A 53 -2.56 -11.37 4.03
N ASP A 54 -3.39 -12.36 3.67
CA ASP A 54 -3.00 -13.77 3.61
C ASP A 54 -1.94 -14.02 2.52
N THR A 55 -2.10 -13.40 1.35
CA THR A 55 -1.09 -13.43 0.28
C THR A 55 0.22 -12.81 0.75
N ALA A 56 0.18 -11.65 1.40
CA ALA A 56 1.37 -11.00 1.93
C ALA A 56 2.04 -11.86 3.00
N HIS A 57 1.27 -12.49 3.88
CA HIS A 57 1.79 -13.35 4.92
C HIS A 57 2.50 -14.58 4.34
N LYS A 58 1.86 -15.28 3.38
CA LYS A 58 2.43 -16.49 2.74
C LYS A 58 3.69 -16.19 1.93
N THR A 59 3.73 -15.02 1.29
CA THR A 59 4.80 -14.67 0.34
C THR A 59 5.89 -13.79 0.94
N HIS A 60 5.80 -13.44 2.23
CA HIS A 60 6.70 -12.52 2.91
C HIS A 60 6.68 -11.11 2.30
N GLY A 61 5.49 -10.56 2.11
CA GLY A 61 5.28 -9.18 1.68
C GLY A 61 5.12 -8.99 0.17
N ARG A 62 4.76 -10.01 -0.62
CA ARG A 62 4.55 -9.88 -2.07
C ARG A 62 3.08 -9.60 -2.43
N SER A 63 2.51 -8.60 -1.77
CA SER A 63 1.23 -8.00 -2.20
C SER A 63 1.48 -6.56 -2.59
N MET A 64 0.95 -6.13 -3.73
CA MET A 64 1.22 -4.83 -4.34
C MET A 64 -0.08 -4.08 -4.59
N ILE A 65 -0.05 -2.75 -4.41
CA ILE A 65 -1.12 -1.86 -4.84
C ILE A 65 -0.59 -0.99 -5.97
N ILE A 66 -1.26 -1.06 -7.12
CA ILE A 66 -0.99 -0.23 -8.30
C ILE A 66 -2.02 0.90 -8.32
N LEU A 67 -1.54 2.15 -8.36
CA LEU A 67 -2.39 3.33 -8.29
C LEU A 67 -1.92 4.42 -9.27
N GLY A 68 -2.82 5.33 -9.63
CA GLY A 68 -2.53 6.43 -10.55
C GLY A 68 -3.44 7.64 -10.33
N ALA A 69 -3.65 8.42 -11.38
CA ALA A 69 -4.38 9.70 -11.33
C ALA A 69 -5.81 9.60 -10.77
N GLY A 70 -6.48 8.45 -10.96
CA GLY A 70 -7.87 8.23 -10.51
C GLY A 70 -8.10 8.42 -9.01
N VAL A 71 -7.08 8.20 -8.20
CA VAL A 71 -7.11 8.45 -6.74
C VAL A 71 -6.23 9.66 -6.33
N ASN A 72 -5.30 10.06 -7.19
CA ASN A 72 -4.33 11.12 -6.93
C ASN A 72 -4.85 12.54 -7.24
N HIS A 73 -5.80 12.69 -8.16
CA HIS A 73 -6.25 14.03 -8.60
C HIS A 73 -7.49 14.51 -7.83
N TRP A 74 -7.71 13.98 -6.64
CA TRP A 74 -8.73 14.46 -5.70
C TRP A 74 -8.12 15.43 -4.69
N TYR A 75 -8.91 16.37 -4.20
CA TYR A 75 -8.45 17.36 -3.21
C TYR A 75 -7.85 16.68 -1.96
N HIS A 76 -8.43 15.57 -1.53
CA HIS A 76 -7.93 14.74 -0.42
C HIS A 76 -7.14 13.52 -0.92
N MET A 77 -6.24 13.71 -1.90
CA MET A 77 -5.38 12.64 -2.41
C MET A 77 -4.53 12.01 -1.31
N ASP A 78 -4.11 12.81 -0.34
CA ASP A 78 -3.25 12.40 0.76
C ASP A 78 -3.94 11.36 1.66
N MET A 79 -5.25 11.48 1.87
CA MET A 79 -6.04 10.50 2.63
C MET A 79 -6.12 9.15 1.89
N ASN A 80 -6.35 9.18 0.58
CA ASN A 80 -6.35 7.97 -0.26
C ASN A 80 -4.98 7.28 -0.24
N TYR A 81 -3.90 8.05 -0.37
CA TYR A 81 -2.53 7.52 -0.40
C TYR A 81 -2.16 6.91 0.94
N ARG A 82 -2.44 7.61 2.04
CA ARG A 82 -2.14 7.12 3.39
C ARG A 82 -2.94 5.85 3.72
N GLY A 83 -4.19 5.75 3.28
CA GLY A 83 -4.98 4.52 3.41
C GLY A 83 -4.30 3.31 2.77
N MET A 84 -3.90 3.43 1.51
CA MET A 84 -3.22 2.36 0.78
C MET A 84 -1.82 2.06 1.34
N ILE A 85 -1.07 3.09 1.71
CA ILE A 85 0.28 2.94 2.29
C ILE A 85 0.21 2.22 3.65
N ASN A 86 -0.75 2.56 4.51
CA ASN A 86 -0.93 1.89 5.80
C ASN A 86 -1.18 0.39 5.62
N MET A 87 -2.01 0.01 4.65
CA MET A 87 -2.28 -1.40 4.32
C MET A 87 -1.00 -2.14 3.91
N LEU A 88 -0.16 -1.52 3.07
CA LEU A 88 1.12 -2.09 2.65
C LEU A 88 2.15 -2.19 3.79
N ILE A 89 2.19 -1.20 4.68
CA ILE A 89 3.06 -1.21 5.86
C ILE A 89 2.63 -2.30 6.83
N PHE A 90 1.33 -2.44 7.11
CA PHE A 90 0.82 -3.51 7.97
C PHE A 90 1.13 -4.89 7.41
N CYS A 91 1.07 -5.05 6.09
CA CYS A 91 1.39 -6.30 5.40
C CYS A 91 2.91 -6.52 5.19
N GLY A 92 3.77 -5.58 5.59
CA GLY A 92 5.22 -5.69 5.38
C GLY A 92 5.62 -5.74 3.90
N CYS A 93 4.80 -5.17 3.02
CA CYS A 93 5.00 -5.25 1.58
C CYS A 93 6.00 -4.22 1.02
N VAL A 94 6.24 -3.15 1.77
CA VAL A 94 7.14 -2.06 1.33
C VAL A 94 8.58 -2.56 1.38
N GLY A 95 9.28 -2.48 0.24
CA GLY A 95 10.68 -2.89 0.12
C GLY A 95 10.90 -4.36 -0.27
N GLN A 96 9.82 -5.12 -0.52
CA GLN A 96 9.90 -6.50 -0.98
C GLN A 96 9.70 -6.61 -2.50
N SER A 97 10.50 -7.45 -3.16
CA SER A 97 10.33 -7.71 -4.60
C SER A 97 9.00 -8.41 -4.86
N GLY A 98 8.18 -7.85 -5.73
CA GLY A 98 6.81 -8.32 -5.99
C GLY A 98 5.76 -7.76 -5.03
N GLY A 99 6.13 -6.83 -4.14
CA GLY A 99 5.21 -6.15 -3.23
C GLY A 99 5.41 -4.63 -3.20
N GLY A 100 4.49 -3.94 -2.53
CA GLY A 100 4.65 -2.54 -2.17
C GLY A 100 3.77 -1.57 -2.95
N TRP A 101 4.20 -0.31 -2.94
CA TRP A 101 3.46 0.81 -3.49
C TRP A 101 3.96 1.13 -4.89
N ALA A 102 3.09 0.94 -5.89
CA ALA A 102 3.42 1.11 -7.29
C ALA A 102 2.58 2.23 -7.90
N HIS A 103 3.03 3.46 -7.67
CA HIS A 103 2.42 4.67 -8.20
C HIS A 103 2.89 4.96 -9.62
N TYR A 104 1.92 5.10 -10.53
CA TYR A 104 2.16 5.46 -11.92
C TYR A 104 1.26 6.62 -12.34
N VAL A 105 1.89 7.75 -12.64
CA VAL A 105 1.24 8.92 -13.25
C VAL A 105 2.10 9.37 -14.43
N GLY A 106 2.73 10.55 -14.36
CA GLY A 106 3.57 11.08 -15.43
C GLY A 106 4.95 10.44 -15.49
N GLN A 107 5.74 10.84 -16.48
CA GLN A 107 7.15 10.44 -16.61
C GLN A 107 8.05 11.26 -15.67
N GLU A 108 7.94 10.98 -14.36
CA GLU A 108 8.74 11.68 -13.34
C GLU A 108 10.20 11.18 -13.30
N LYS A 109 10.42 9.88 -13.51
CA LYS A 109 11.72 9.25 -13.30
C LYS A 109 12.67 9.41 -14.49
N LEU A 110 13.38 10.52 -14.54
CA LEU A 110 14.55 10.70 -15.40
C LEU A 110 15.75 9.95 -14.81
N ARG A 111 16.06 8.77 -15.36
CA ARG A 111 17.13 7.88 -14.84
C ARG A 111 18.50 8.56 -14.62
N PRO A 112 18.95 9.51 -15.48
CA PRO A 112 20.18 10.26 -15.23
C PRO A 112 19.95 11.57 -14.42
N GLN A 113 19.39 11.49 -13.21
CA GLN A 113 19.08 12.67 -12.38
C GLN A 113 20.32 13.54 -12.03
N THR A 114 21.53 12.97 -12.06
CA THR A 114 22.79 13.65 -11.69
C THR A 114 23.76 13.84 -12.87
N ALA A 115 23.40 13.42 -14.08
CA ALA A 115 24.33 13.43 -15.22
C ALA A 115 24.70 14.84 -15.72
N GLY A 116 23.99 15.89 -15.28
CA GLY A 116 24.24 17.28 -15.68
C GLY A 116 25.38 17.99 -14.95
N CYS A 117 25.86 17.46 -13.83
CA CYS A 117 26.91 18.12 -13.01
C CYS A 117 28.30 17.46 -13.14
N HIS A 118 28.40 16.37 -13.90
CA HIS A 118 29.65 15.70 -14.20
C HIS A 118 29.80 15.60 -15.72
N TRP A 119 30.27 16.68 -16.34
CA TRP A 119 30.88 16.60 -17.65
C TRP A 119 31.93 15.48 -17.62
N PRO A 120 31.90 14.49 -18.55
CA PRO A 120 32.89 13.43 -18.55
C PRO A 120 34.23 14.04 -18.93
N LEU A 121 35.11 14.21 -17.95
CA LEU A 121 36.54 14.29 -18.20
C LEU A 121 36.93 12.96 -18.86
N ARG A 122 37.01 13.02 -20.19
CA ARG A 122 37.53 12.01 -21.09
C ARG A 122 38.81 11.38 -20.52
N SER A 123 38.69 10.21 -19.89
CA SER A 123 39.78 9.26 -19.80
C SER A 123 39.51 8.16 -20.82
N THR A 124 40.27 8.21 -21.91
CA THR A 124 40.48 7.12 -22.87
C THR A 124 40.72 5.79 -22.16
N GLY A 125 40.01 4.73 -22.55
CA GLY A 125 40.25 3.38 -22.01
C GLY A 125 39.29 2.33 -22.57
N THR A 126 39.57 1.89 -23.80
CA THR A 126 39.33 0.54 -24.37
C THR A 126 38.04 -0.22 -24.01
N ASP A 127 37.19 -0.35 -25.04
CA ASP A 127 36.24 -1.46 -25.28
C ASP A 127 36.83 -2.83 -24.92
N HIS A 128 36.13 -3.57 -24.04
CA HIS A 128 36.14 -5.03 -24.03
C HIS A 128 34.80 -5.63 -23.56
N ARG A 129 34.05 -6.12 -24.55
CA ARG A 129 33.25 -7.37 -24.58
C ARG A 129 32.12 -7.58 -23.56
N ALA A 130 30.91 -7.58 -24.12
CA ALA A 130 29.79 -8.41 -23.70
C ALA A 130 30.17 -9.90 -23.67
N LYS A 131 29.65 -10.61 -22.66
CA LYS A 131 29.36 -12.06 -22.70
C LYS A 131 27.86 -12.23 -22.53
#